data_AF-A0A6G3XIP7-F1
#
_entry.id   AF-A0A6G3XIP7-F1
#
_cell.length_a   1.000
_cell.length_b   1.000
_cell.length_c   1.000
_cell.angle_alpha   90.00
_cell.angle_beta   90.00
_cell.angle_gamma   90.00
#
_symmetry.space_group_name_H-M   'P 1'
#
loop_
_entity.id
_entity.type
_entity.pdbx_description
1 polymer ?
#
loop_
_entity_poly.entity_id
_entity_poly.type
_entity_poly.pdbx_seq_one_letter_code
_entity_poly.pdbx_strand_id
1 'polypeptide(L)' 'KVDQYAKAGIPFYWRIEQAATGVPIVYTYVLDPATKAYRDGEMFTGAIKAAAPFPVTVDLGTI' A
#
# COMPACT_ATOMS: atom_id res chain seq x y z
N LYS A 1 10.19 -0.49 -9.81
CA LYS A 1 9.29 -1.68 -9.79
C LYS A 1 7.83 -1.33 -10.03
N VAL A 2 7.36 -0.14 -9.64
CA VAL A 2 5.97 0.34 -9.84
C VAL A 2 5.44 0.08 -11.26
N ASP A 3 6.14 0.54 -12.29
CA ASP A 3 5.75 0.34 -13.70
C ASP A 3 5.68 -1.15 -14.12
N GLN A 4 6.60 -1.98 -13.62
CA GLN A 4 6.61 -3.42 -13.92
C GLN A 4 5.37 -4.13 -13.35
N TYR A 5 4.99 -3.80 -12.12
CA TYR A 5 3.80 -4.38 -11.47
C TYR A 5 2.50 -3.87 -12.10
N ALA A 6 2.46 -2.62 -12.52
CA ALA A 6 1.31 -2.04 -13.21
C ALA A 6 1.09 -2.70 -14.58
N LYS A 7 2.17 -2.88 -15.36
CA LYS A 7 2.15 -3.61 -16.63
C LYS A 7 1.75 -5.08 -16.46
N ALA A 8 2.16 -5.71 -15.37
CA ALA A 8 1.76 -7.07 -15.01
C ALA A 8 0.30 -7.16 -14.50
N GLY A 9 -0.40 -6.04 -14.33
CA GLY A 9 -1.81 -6.01 -13.96
C GLY A 9 -2.09 -6.27 -12.48
N ILE A 10 -1.12 -6.09 -11.58
CA ILE A 10 -1.30 -6.34 -10.15
C ILE A 10 -2.23 -5.26 -9.56
N PRO A 11 -3.44 -5.59 -9.07
CA PRO A 11 -4.44 -4.57 -8.75
C PRO A 11 -4.10 -3.72 -7.52
N PHE A 12 -3.42 -4.31 -6.52
CA PHE A 12 -3.08 -3.67 -5.27
C PHE A 12 -1.57 -3.76 -5.04
N TYR A 13 -0.92 -2.62 -4.86
CA TYR A 13 0.50 -2.53 -4.58
C TYR A 13 0.71 -1.74 -3.29
N TRP A 14 1.33 -2.37 -2.29
CA TRP A 14 1.61 -1.74 -1.00
C TRP A 14 3.11 -1.58 -0.84
N ARG A 15 3.55 -0.38 -0.46
CA ARG A 15 4.95 -0.05 -0.20
C ARG A 15 5.11 0.26 1.29
N ILE A 16 5.93 -0.54 1.97
CA ILE A 16 6.21 -0.38 3.39
C ILE A 16 7.61 0.21 3.52
N GLU A 17 7.72 1.32 4.23
CA GLU A 17 8.98 2.02 4.49
C GLU A 17 9.25 2.09 5.99
N GLN A 18 10.49 1.85 6.37
CA GLN A 18 10.93 2.07 7.75
C GLN A 18 11.11 3.57 7.98
N ALA A 19 10.47 4.12 9.01
CA ALA A 19 10.66 5.51 9.41
C ALA A 19 11.70 5.63 10.53
N ALA A 20 12.29 6.82 10.65
CA ALA A 20 13.22 7.12 11.74
C ALA A 20 12.57 7.03 13.15
N THR A 21 11.24 7.10 13.22
CA THR A 21 10.46 6.93 14.45
C THR A 21 10.37 5.48 14.92
N GLY A 22 10.83 4.51 14.11
CA GLY A 22 10.73 3.07 14.39
C GLY A 22 9.36 2.45 14.02
N VAL A 23 8.34 3.27 13.76
CA VAL A 23 7.04 2.79 13.27
C VAL A 23 7.01 2.87 11.75
N PRO A 24 6.76 1.77 11.03
CA PRO A 24 6.75 1.78 9.57
C PRO A 24 5.61 2.64 9.01
N ILE A 25 5.82 3.14 7.79
CA ILE A 25 4.83 3.85 6.99
C ILE A 25 4.38 2.92 5.86
N VAL A 26 3.07 2.81 5.65
CA VAL A 26 2.51 1.99 4.57
C VAL A 26 1.81 2.89 3.56
N TYR A 27 2.28 2.89 2.32
CA TYR A 27 1.62 3.53 1.19
C TYR A 27 0.88 2.47 0.38
N THR A 28 -0.40 2.71 0.10
CA THR A 28 -1.19 1.82 -0.75
C THR A 28 -1.40 2.45 -2.11
N TYR A 29 -1.46 1.60 -3.13
CA TYR A 29 -1.67 1.99 -4.50
C TYR A 29 -2.66 1.03 -5.15
N VAL A 30 -3.57 1.59 -5.96
CA VAL A 30 -4.57 0.80 -6.70
C VAL A 30 -4.34 1.02 -8.19
N LEU A 31 -4.25 -0.07 -8.94
CA LEU A 31 -4.08 -0.03 -10.38
C LEU A 31 -5.31 0.60 -11.04
N ASP A 32 -5.07 1.58 -11.89
CA ASP A 32 -6.05 2.04 -12.86
C ASP A 32 -6.00 1.13 -14.10
N PRO A 33 -7.07 0.35 -14.38
CA PRO A 33 -7.08 -0.55 -15.53
C PRO A 33 -7.02 0.18 -16.87
N ALA A 34 -7.51 1.43 -16.93
CA ALA A 34 -7.58 2.22 -18.15
C ALA A 34 -6.21 2.80 -18.52
N THR A 35 -5.49 3.32 -17.54
CA THR A 35 -4.18 3.97 -17.77
C THR A 35 -2.99 3.02 -17.57
N LYS A 36 -3.21 1.84 -16.98
CA LYS A 36 -2.14 0.91 -16.55
C LYS A 36 -1.10 1.58 -15.66
N ALA A 37 -1.55 2.55 -14.88
CA ALA A 37 -0.75 3.24 -13.88
C ALA A 37 -1.39 3.08 -12.50
N TYR A 38 -0.57 3.17 -11.45
CA TYR A 38 -1.07 3.18 -10.10
C TYR A 38 -1.59 4.56 -9.71
N ARG A 39 -2.73 4.59 -9.04
CA ARG A 39 -3.22 5.76 -8.29
C ARG A 39 -2.87 5.61 -6.82
N ASP A 40 -2.62 6.74 -6.17
CA ASP A 40 -2.42 6.78 -4.72
C ASP A 40 -3.69 6.31 -4.01
N GLY A 41 -3.52 5.39 -3.07
CA GLY A 41 -4.51 5.03 -2.08
C GLY A 41 -4.25 5.74 -0.76
N GLU A 42 -4.56 5.06 0.34
CA GLU A 42 -4.31 5.55 1.69
C GLU A 42 -2.84 5.37 2.10
N MET A 43 -2.39 6.28 2.97
CA MET A 43 -1.13 6.18 3.70
C MET A 43 -1.45 5.91 5.17
N PHE A 44 -0.85 4.88 5.74
CA PHE A 44 -1.05 4.48 7.13
C PHE A 44 0.22 4.71 7.95
N THR A 45 0.01 5.22 9.17
CA THR A 45 0.98 5.27 10.26
C THR A 45 0.27 4.83 11.55
N GLY A 46 0.99 4.15 12.44
CA GLY A 46 0.42 3.64 13.69
C GLY A 46 -0.48 2.42 13.52
N ALA A 47 -1.54 2.48 12.70
CA ALA A 47 -2.40 1.32 12.42
C ALA A 47 -2.91 1.31 10.98
N ILE A 48 -3.06 0.10 10.43
CA ILE A 48 -3.74 -0.17 9.16
C ILE A 48 -5.16 -0.61 9.47
N LYS A 49 -6.14 -0.03 8.78
CA LYS A 49 -7.50 -0.56 8.69
C LYS A 49 -7.97 -0.45 7.24
N ALA A 50 -7.86 -1.52 6.48
CA ALA A 50 -8.22 -1.53 5.06
C ALA A 50 -9.21 -2.67 4.77
N ALA A 51 -10.13 -2.43 3.83
CA ALA A 51 -11.09 -3.45 3.38
C ALA A 51 -10.63 -4.19 2.10
N ALA A 52 -9.66 -3.61 1.38
CA ALA A 52 -9.14 -4.14 0.13
C ALA A 52 -7.60 -4.30 0.24
N PRO A 53 -7.00 -5.31 -0.40
CA PRO A 53 -7.64 -6.37 -1.21
C PRO A 53 -8.54 -7.33 -0.41
N PHE A 54 -8.42 -7.32 0.91
CA PHE A 54 -9.27 -8.03 1.85
C PHE A 54 -9.27 -7.26 3.18
N PRO A 55 -10.25 -7.51 4.08
CA PRO A 55 -10.26 -6.87 5.39
C PRO A 55 -8.99 -7.18 6.17
N VAL A 56 -8.27 -6.13 6.57
CA VAL A 56 -7.05 -6.22 7.37
C VAL A 56 -7.05 -5.14 8.44
N THR A 57 -6.64 -5.51 9.65
CA THR A 57 -6.39 -4.60 10.75
C THR A 57 -5.07 -4.98 11.38
N VAL A 58 -4.13 -4.04 11.43
CA VAL A 58 -2.77 -4.27 11.92
C VAL A 58 -2.35 -3.04 12.73
N ASP A 59 -1.81 -3.27 13.92
CA ASP A 59 -1.09 -2.23 14.68
C ASP A 59 0.38 -2.24 14.24
N LEU A 60 0.83 -1.13 13.65
CA LEU A 60 2.19 -0.92 13.18
C LEU A 60 3.16 -0.58 14.32
N GLY A 61 2.66 -0.13 15.47
CA GLY A 61 3.48 0.20 16.64
C GLY A 61 3.96 -1.02 17.43
N THR A 62 3.42 -2.20 17.12
CA THR A 62 3.74 -3.46 17.81
C THR A 62 4.50 -4.46 16.93
N ILE A 63 5.01 -4.03 15.77
CA ILE A 63 5.74 -4.87 14.79
C ILE A 63 7.24 -4.75 15.00
#